data_AF-A0A519ZYN5-F1
#
_entry.id   AF-A0A519ZYN5-F1
#
_cell.length_a   1.000
_cell.length_b   1.000
_cell.length_c   1.000
_cell.angle_alpha   90.00
_cell.angle_beta   90.00
_cell.angle_gamma   90.00
#
_symmetry.space_group_name_H-M   'P 1'
#
loop_
_entity.id
_entity.type
_entity.pdbx_description
1 polymer ?
#
loop_
_entity_poly.entity_id
_entity_poly.type
_entity_poly.pdbx_seq_one_letter_code
_entity_poly.pdbx_strand_id
1 'polypeptide(L)'
;MIITDIKEFKIQYDEPLRFLRVEWAAGRDMRRLRAALEQLSQVAIRLQVTHGLLAVDTLPDISAYDQIWLGSQWLPKMAGLSLTQAVIVLSSGKVYNQQAIETLLT
;
A
#
# COMPACT_ATOMS: atom_id res chain seq x y z
N MET A 1 10.07 2.09 14.54
CA MET A 1 8.87 1.61 15.27
C MET A 1 8.15 0.53 14.47
N ILE A 2 7.66 -0.53 15.11
CA ILE A 2 6.79 -1.52 14.47
C ILE A 2 5.34 -1.16 14.79
N ILE A 3 4.45 -1.19 13.79
CA ILE A 3 3.02 -0.94 13.94
C ILE A 3 2.28 -2.26 13.69
N THR A 4 1.44 -2.67 14.63
CA THR A 4 0.78 -4.00 14.62
C THR A 4 -0.74 -3.90 14.57
N ASP A 5 -1.31 -2.69 14.47
CA ASP A 5 -2.74 -2.46 14.55
C ASP A 5 -3.51 -2.98 13.33
N ILE A 6 -2.83 -3.11 12.18
CA ILE A 6 -3.41 -3.62 10.93
C ILE A 6 -2.86 -5.02 10.67
N LYS A 7 -3.65 -6.04 11.00
CA LYS A 7 -3.21 -7.46 10.97
C LYS A 7 -2.83 -7.95 9.58
N GLU A 8 -3.41 -7.34 8.55
CA GLU A 8 -3.18 -7.66 7.15
C GLU A 8 -1.82 -7.17 6.65
N PHE A 9 -1.13 -6.30 7.41
CA PHE A 9 0.18 -5.76 7.07
C PHE A 9 1.23 -5.98 8.16
N LYS A 10 2.48 -6.21 7.74
CA LYS A 10 3.64 -5.91 8.57
C LYS A 10 4.07 -4.48 8.26
N ILE A 11 4.09 -3.64 9.29
CA ILE A 11 4.36 -2.21 9.12
C ILE A 11 5.55 -1.80 9.98
N GLN A 12 6.49 -1.10 9.35
CA GLN A 12 7.62 -0.46 10.03
C GLN A 12 7.62 1.02 9.67
N TYR A 13 7.79 1.86 10.69
CA TYR A 13 7.91 3.30 10.53
C TYR A 13 9.26 3.77 11.08
N ASP A 14 9.98 4.52 10.28
CA ASP A 14 11.19 5.24 10.66
C ASP A 14 10.84 6.74 10.75
N GLU A 15 10.86 7.27 11.97
CA GLU A 15 10.45 8.66 12.25
C GLU A 15 11.45 9.69 11.72
N PRO A 16 12.78 9.55 11.91
CA PRO A 16 13.76 10.46 11.32
C PRO A 16 13.62 10.61 9.80
N LEU A 17 13.33 9.52 9.09
CA LEU A 17 13.18 9.51 7.64
C LEU A 17 11.73 9.77 7.18
N ARG A 18 10.77 9.83 8.11
CA ARG A 18 9.33 9.78 7.85
C ARG A 18 8.98 8.72 6.81
N PHE A 19 9.59 7.55 6.97
CA PHE A 19 9.55 6.45 6.03
C PHE A 19 8.65 5.34 6.54
N LEU A 20 7.71 4.90 5.70
CA LEU A 20 6.79 3.81 6.00
C LEU A 20 7.07 2.62 5.08
N ARG A 21 7.50 1.51 5.68
CA ARG A 21 7.60 0.21 5.01
C ARG A 21 6.37 -0.64 5.35
N VAL A 22 5.73 -1.15 4.31
CA VAL A 22 4.52 -1.97 4.39
C VAL A 22 4.74 -3.24 3.61
N GLU A 23 4.33 -4.38 4.18
CA GLU A 23 4.34 -5.68 3.51
C GLU A 23 3.01 -6.38 3.75
N TRP A 24 2.43 -6.96 2.70
CA TRP A 24 1.23 -7.77 2.82
C TRP A 24 1.48 -9.07 3.59
N ALA A 25 0.68 -9.31 4.63
CA ALA A 25 0.82 -10.44 5.54
C ALA A 25 -0.44 -11.31 5.64
N ALA A 26 -1.57 -10.92 5.03
CA ALA A 26 -2.83 -11.66 5.12
C ALA A 26 -2.93 -12.88 4.17
N GLY A 27 -1.82 -13.27 3.53
CA GLY A 27 -1.78 -14.41 2.62
C GLY A 27 -2.69 -14.23 1.41
N ARG A 28 -3.63 -15.16 1.18
CA ARG A 28 -4.55 -15.11 0.02
C ARG A 28 -5.86 -14.36 0.27
N ASP A 29 -6.08 -13.84 1.48
CA ASP A 29 -7.36 -13.23 1.84
C ASP A 29 -7.48 -11.76 1.37
N MET A 30 -8.04 -11.57 0.18
CA MET A 30 -8.29 -10.25 -0.39
C MET A 30 -9.55 -9.56 0.16
N ARG A 31 -10.38 -10.24 0.96
CA ARG A 31 -11.66 -9.67 1.45
C ARG A 31 -11.46 -8.45 2.32
N ARG A 32 -10.30 -8.35 2.97
CA ARG A 32 -9.93 -7.27 3.88
C ARG A 32 -9.02 -6.22 3.27
N LEU A 33 -8.65 -6.36 1.99
CA LEU A 33 -7.72 -5.45 1.32
C LEU A 33 -8.14 -3.99 1.47
N ARG A 34 -9.39 -3.66 1.11
CA ARG A 34 -9.88 -2.27 1.16
C ARG A 34 -9.84 -1.70 2.57
N ALA A 35 -10.38 -2.44 3.54
CA ALA A 35 -10.40 -2.01 4.94
C ALA A 35 -8.99 -1.83 5.52
N ALA A 36 -8.06 -2.72 5.17
CA ALA A 36 -6.67 -2.62 5.58
C ALA A 36 -5.99 -1.39 4.95
N LEU A 37 -6.20 -1.16 3.66
CA LEU A 37 -5.66 0.00 2.94
C LEU A 37 -6.22 1.32 3.46
N GLU A 38 -7.49 1.38 3.85
CA GLU A 38 -8.05 2.59 4.47
C GLU A 38 -7.42 2.87 5.85
N GLN A 39 -7.25 1.84 6.68
CA GLN A 39 -6.52 1.98 7.94
C GLN A 39 -5.08 2.44 7.70
N LEU A 40 -4.42 1.91 6.67
CA LEU A 40 -3.05 2.28 6.31
C LEU A 40 -2.97 3.76 5.91
N SER A 41 -3.92 4.27 5.13
CA SER A 41 -3.98 5.70 4.79
C SER A 41 -4.08 6.58 6.03
N GLN A 42 -4.91 6.19 7.01
CA GLN A 42 -5.04 6.95 8.26
C GLN A 42 -3.73 6.97 9.05
N VAL A 43 -3.03 5.83 9.11
CA VAL A 43 -1.71 5.74 9.75
C VAL A 43 -0.70 6.63 9.01
N ALA A 44 -0.65 6.57 7.68
CA ALA A 44 0.27 7.37 6.89
C ALA A 44 0.04 8.89 7.05
N ILE A 45 -1.22 9.32 7.08
CA ILE A 45 -1.61 10.73 7.27
C ILE A 45 -1.23 11.21 8.67
N ARG A 46 -1.55 10.41 9.69
CA ARG A 46 -1.23 10.73 11.09
C ARG A 46 0.28 10.86 11.31
N LEU A 47 1.07 9.98 10.68
CA LEU A 47 2.53 9.96 10.80
C LEU A 47 3.23 10.90 9.82
N GLN A 48 2.47 11.66 9.01
CA GLN A 48 3.01 12.63 8.04
C GLN A 48 4.08 11.99 7.14
N VAL A 49 3.80 10.78 6.65
CA VAL A 49 4.74 9.98 5.85
C VAL A 49 5.11 10.73 4.57
N THR A 50 6.40 10.80 4.28
CA THR A 50 6.93 11.41 3.05
C THR A 50 7.55 10.35 2.14
N HIS A 51 8.09 9.26 2.69
CA HIS A 51 8.69 8.18 1.91
C HIS A 51 7.96 6.86 2.17
N GLY A 52 7.60 6.13 1.12
CA GLY A 52 6.87 4.86 1.23
C GLY A 52 7.57 3.72 0.50
N LEU A 53 7.58 2.53 1.11
CA LEU A 53 7.90 1.28 0.43
C LEU A 53 6.75 0.29 0.64
N LEU A 54 6.11 -0.11 -0.44
CA LEU A 54 5.07 -1.13 -0.46
C LEU A 54 5.61 -2.41 -1.07
N ALA A 55 5.84 -3.43 -0.24
CA ALA A 55 6.14 -4.77 -0.70
C ALA A 55 4.85 -5.54 -0.93
N VAL A 56 4.52 -5.74 -2.20
CA VAL A 56 3.29 -6.40 -2.67
C VAL A 56 3.57 -7.76 -3.27
N ASP A 57 4.77 -8.32 -3.05
CA ASP A 57 5.19 -9.58 -3.63
C ASP A 57 4.28 -10.76 -3.25
N THR A 58 3.90 -10.80 -1.97
CA THR A 58 2.99 -11.79 -1.41
C THR A 58 1.51 -11.45 -1.65
N LEU A 59 1.22 -10.27 -2.20
CA LEU A 59 -0.15 -9.85 -2.50
C LEU A 59 -0.70 -10.73 -3.63
N PRO A 60 -1.90 -11.31 -3.47
CA PRO A 60 -2.63 -11.96 -4.55
C PRO A 60 -2.93 -10.99 -5.69
N ASP A 61 -3.45 -11.54 -6.79
CA ASP A 61 -3.82 -10.73 -7.94
C ASP A 61 -4.97 -9.78 -7.57
N ILE A 62 -4.77 -8.48 -7.85
CA ILE A 62 -5.73 -7.43 -7.49
C ILE A 62 -6.90 -7.49 -8.48
N SER A 63 -8.12 -7.76 -8.02
CA SER A 63 -9.27 -7.83 -8.91
C SER A 63 -9.50 -6.51 -9.68
N ALA A 64 -10.09 -6.56 -10.87
CA ALA A 64 -10.43 -5.35 -11.63
C ALA A 64 -11.28 -4.35 -10.82
N TYR A 65 -12.20 -4.84 -9.99
CA TYR A 65 -13.01 -4.01 -9.08
C TYR A 65 -12.16 -3.30 -8.01
N ASP A 66 -11.14 -3.97 -7.49
CA ASP A 66 -10.23 -3.38 -6.52
C ASP A 66 -9.25 -2.41 -7.17
N GLN A 67 -8.83 -2.66 -8.41
CA GLN A 67 -8.04 -1.70 -9.19
C GLN A 67 -8.82 -0.40 -9.41
N ILE A 68 -10.08 -0.49 -9.86
CA ILE A 68 -10.93 0.70 -10.05
C ILE A 68 -11.11 1.46 -8.72
N TRP A 69 -11.33 0.74 -7.61
CA TRP A 69 -11.46 1.36 -6.29
C TRP A 69 -10.15 2.02 -5.82
N LEU A 70 -9.01 1.37 -6.04
CA LEU A 70 -7.69 1.92 -5.73
C LEU A 70 -7.46 3.26 -6.46
N GLY A 71 -7.73 3.31 -7.76
CA GLY A 71 -7.53 4.52 -8.57
C GLY A 71 -8.53 5.62 -8.28
N SER A 72 -9.80 5.29 -8.11
CA SER A 72 -10.87 6.29 -7.98
C SER A 72 -11.14 6.75 -6.55
N GLN A 73 -10.80 5.94 -5.54
CA GLN A 73 -11.18 6.22 -4.13
C GLN A 73 -9.97 6.27 -3.20
N TRP A 74 -8.99 5.38 -3.37
CA TRP A 74 -7.89 5.27 -2.41
C TRP A 74 -6.73 6.21 -2.73
N LEU A 75 -6.21 6.19 -3.96
CA LEU A 75 -5.12 7.05 -4.39
C LEU A 75 -5.40 8.55 -4.20
N PRO A 76 -6.61 9.08 -4.50
CA PRO A 76 -6.92 10.48 -4.23
C PRO A 76 -6.83 10.87 -2.74
N LYS A 77 -7.14 9.95 -1.82
CA LYS A 77 -6.98 10.20 -0.37
C LYS A 77 -5.50 10.34 0.01
N MET A 78 -4.62 9.66 -0.73
CA MET A 78 -3.17 9.73 -0.53
C MET A 78 -2.57 11.03 -1.09
N ALA A 79 -3.26 11.75 -1.97
CA ALA A 79 -2.80 13.04 -2.47
C ALA A 79 -2.69 14.12 -1.38
N GLY A 80 -3.34 13.93 -0.23
CA GLY A 80 -3.17 14.78 0.96
C GLY A 80 -1.84 14.56 1.70
N LEU A 81 -1.10 13.50 1.37
CA LEU A 81 0.24 13.28 1.91
C LEU A 81 1.26 14.10 1.13
N SER A 82 2.22 14.68 1.83
CA SER A 82 3.43 15.26 1.22
C SER A 82 4.42 14.16 0.80
N LEU A 83 3.93 13.17 0.05
CA LEU A 83 4.73 12.03 -0.38
C LEU A 83 5.77 12.50 -1.41
N THR A 84 7.05 12.36 -1.08
CA THR A 84 8.18 12.70 -1.95
C THR A 84 8.60 11.50 -2.80
N GLN A 85 8.45 10.29 -2.27
CA GLN A 85 8.84 9.07 -2.96
C GLN A 85 7.99 7.87 -2.52
N ALA A 86 7.51 7.09 -3.50
CA ALA A 86 6.94 5.77 -3.29
C ALA A 86 7.74 4.74 -4.07
N VAL A 87 8.06 3.62 -3.43
CA VAL A 87 8.66 2.44 -4.06
C VAL A 87 7.69 1.29 -3.91
N ILE A 88 7.38 0.63 -5.02
CA ILE A 88 6.57 -0.59 -5.02
C ILE A 88 7.49 -1.75 -5.37
N VAL A 89 7.57 -2.74 -4.48
CA VAL A 89 8.39 -3.94 -4.66
C VAL A 89 7.46 -5.10 -5.02
N LEU A 90 7.65 -5.62 -6.23
CA LEU A 90 6.96 -6.78 -6.79
C LEU A 90 7.99 -7.71 -7.48
N SER A 91 7.84 -9.03 -7.35
CA SER A 91 8.66 -9.96 -8.14
C SER A 91 8.29 -9.92 -9.62
N SER A 92 9.26 -10.20 -10.48
CA SER A 92 9.11 -10.26 -11.94
C SER A 92 8.05 -11.27 -12.44
N GLY A 93 7.67 -12.25 -11.61
CA GLY A 93 6.59 -13.20 -11.93
C GLY A 93 5.16 -12.63 -11.77
N LYS A 94 5.00 -11.42 -11.22
CA LYS A 94 3.71 -10.80 -10.92
C LYS A 94 3.25 -9.83 -12.02
N VAL A 95 3.33 -10.26 -13.28
CA VAL A 95 3.06 -9.42 -14.46
C VAL A 95 1.67 -8.77 -14.42
N TYR A 96 0.64 -9.49 -13.96
CA TYR A 96 -0.71 -8.93 -13.86
C TYR A 96 -0.79 -7.77 -12.86
N ASN A 97 -0.25 -7.97 -11.65
CA ASN A 97 -0.20 -6.90 -10.64
C ASN A 97 0.71 -5.75 -11.07
N GLN A 98 1.80 -6.03 -11.80
CA GLN A 98 2.64 -5.00 -12.39
C GLN A 98 1.81 -4.10 -13.32
N GLN A 99 1.11 -4.68 -14.30
CA GLN A 99 0.28 -3.93 -15.25
C GLN A 99 -0.83 -3.13 -14.54
N ALA A 100 -1.48 -3.74 -13.55
CA ALA A 100 -2.49 -3.07 -12.74
C ALA A 100 -1.92 -1.84 -12.03
N ILE A 101 -0.76 -1.99 -11.39
CA ILE A 101 -0.10 -0.90 -10.65
C ILE A 101 0.40 0.19 -11.60
N GLU A 102 1.00 -0.17 -12.73
CA GLU A 102 1.43 0.79 -13.76
C GLU A 102 0.23 1.61 -14.27
N THR A 103 -0.91 0.97 -14.50
CA THR A 103 -2.15 1.65 -14.93
C THR A 103 -2.66 2.63 -13.87
N LEU A 104 -2.45 2.35 -12.58
CA LEU A 104 -2.87 3.22 -11.48
C LEU A 104 -1.97 4.45 -11.30
N LEU A 105 -0.73 4.39 -11.78
CA LEU A 105 0.28 5.45 -11.61
C LEU A 105 0.44 6.35 -12.85
N THR A 106 -0.26 6.04 -13.95
CA THR A 106 -0.20 6.78 -15.22
C THR A 106 -1.38 7.72 -15.36
#